data_AF-A0A936QIV3-F1
#
_entry.id   AF-A0A936QIV3-F1
#
_cell.length_a   1.000
_cell.length_b   1.000
_cell.length_c   1.000
_cell.angle_alpha   90.00
_cell.angle_beta   90.00
_cell.angle_gamma   90.00
#
_symmetry.space_group_name_H-M   'P 1'
#
loop_
_entity.id
_entity.type
_entity.pdbx_description
1 polymer ?
#
loop_
_entity_poly.entity_id
_entity_poly.type
_entity_poly.pdbx_seq_one_letter_code
_entity_poly.pdbx_strand_id
1 'polypeptide(L)'
;MCDSAFASGKARLQSDKTFCDGSGIFRYTPEPIPENLKLLSNAVKKHKADLGISVDPDADRLVMITDKGEPFSEENTITAVVKFVLRKTSKGKMLL
;
A
#
# COMPACT_ATOMS: atom_id res chain seq x y z
N MET A 1 -1.32 -3.13 11.26
CA MET A 1 -0.95 -2.52 9.97
C MET A 1 -0.92 -1.01 10.12
N CYS A 2 0.03 -0.36 9.46
CA CYS A 2 0.13 1.08 9.33
C CYS A 2 -0.31 1.52 7.94
N ASP A 3 -1.40 2.29 7.89
CA ASP A 3 -2.08 2.64 6.65
C ASP A 3 -1.82 4.12 6.29
N SER A 4 -1.60 4.40 5.01
CA SER A 4 -1.39 5.75 4.50
C SER A 4 -1.90 5.90 3.08
N ALA A 5 -2.68 6.96 2.82
CA ALA A 5 -3.10 7.33 1.47
C ALA A 5 -2.30 8.54 0.97
N PHE A 6 -2.03 8.59 -0.33
CA PHE A 6 -1.15 9.57 -0.99
C PHE A 6 -1.86 10.13 -2.22
N ALA A 7 -1.83 11.46 -2.39
CA ALA A 7 -2.34 12.13 -3.59
C ALA A 7 -1.26 13.00 -4.22
N SER A 8 -1.40 13.24 -5.51
CA SER A 8 -0.53 14.06 -6.34
C SER A 8 -0.39 15.45 -5.74
N GLY A 9 0.84 15.81 -5.36
CA GLY A 9 1.15 17.08 -4.69
C GLY A 9 0.92 17.10 -3.17
N LYS A 10 0.46 16.01 -2.54
CA LYS A 10 0.34 15.87 -1.08
C LYS A 10 0.99 14.58 -0.58
N ALA A 11 2.08 14.73 0.16
CA ALA A 11 2.88 13.61 0.67
C ALA A 11 2.14 12.70 1.68
N ARG A 12 1.01 13.09 2.26
CA ARG A 12 0.23 12.23 3.17
C ARG A 12 -1.21 12.72 3.35
N LEU A 13 -2.17 11.89 2.98
CA LEU A 13 -3.58 11.98 3.35
C LEU A 13 -3.82 10.88 4.39
N GLN A 14 -3.33 11.11 5.61
CA GLN A 14 -3.43 10.12 6.67
C GLN A 14 -4.86 10.15 7.22
N SER A 15 -5.64 9.09 7.00
CA SER A 15 -7.01 9.03 7.50
C SER A 15 -7.09 8.71 8.99
N ASP A 16 -6.06 8.17 9.63
CA ASP A 16 -6.10 7.92 11.08
C ASP A 16 -4.70 7.73 11.66
N LYS A 17 -4.33 8.54 12.67
CA LYS A 17 -3.08 8.41 13.44
C LYS A 17 -3.10 7.24 14.43
N THR A 18 -4.20 6.48 14.49
CA THR A 18 -4.51 5.52 15.57
C THR A 18 -3.89 4.14 15.40
N PHE A 19 -3.15 3.87 14.32
CA PHE A 19 -2.58 2.53 14.06
C PHE A 19 -1.06 2.53 13.81
N CYS A 20 -0.42 3.70 13.91
CA CYS A 20 1.03 3.88 13.78
C CYS A 20 1.57 4.79 14.90
N ASP A 21 1.04 4.65 16.12
CA ASP A 21 1.44 5.47 17.27
C ASP A 21 2.59 4.85 18.08
N GLY A 22 3.05 3.65 17.70
CA GLY A 22 4.12 2.93 18.39
C GLY A 22 3.69 2.28 19.71
N SER A 23 2.39 2.26 20.03
CA SER A 23 1.87 1.67 21.28
C SER A 23 1.97 0.13 21.32
N GLY A 24 2.08 -0.51 20.16
CA GLY A 24 2.00 -1.97 20.03
C GLY A 24 0.59 -2.54 20.24
N ILE A 25 -0.43 -1.68 20.35
CA ILE A 25 -1.83 -2.08 20.52
C ILE A 25 -2.50 -2.10 19.15
N PHE A 26 -2.86 -3.29 18.68
CA PHE A 26 -3.54 -3.47 17.41
C PHE A 26 -5.01 -3.85 17.62
N ARG A 27 -5.89 -3.22 16.83
CA ARG A 27 -7.34 -3.49 16.87
C ARG A 27 -7.73 -4.82 16.21
N TYR A 28 -6.89 -5.28 15.28
CA TYR A 28 -7.04 -6.51 14.50
C TYR A 28 -5.68 -7.19 14.39
N THR A 29 -5.68 -8.48 14.08
CA THR A 29 -4.47 -9.20 13.67
C THR A 29 -3.84 -8.45 12.49
N PRO A 30 -2.53 -8.13 12.53
CA PRO A 30 -1.83 -7.42 11.46
C PRO A 30 -1.62 -8.36 10.28
N GLU A 31 -2.68 -8.61 9.51
CA GLU A 31 -2.64 -9.43 8.31
C GLU A 31 -3.29 -8.66 7.14
N PRO A 32 -2.75 -8.76 5.91
CA PRO A 32 -3.26 -8.06 4.73
C PRO A 32 -4.56 -8.67 4.16
N ILE A 33 -5.54 -8.96 5.01
CA ILE A 33 -6.84 -9.50 4.61
C ILE A 33 -7.80 -8.37 4.19
N PRO A 34 -8.78 -8.65 3.31
CA PRO A 34 -9.73 -7.64 2.83
C PRO A 34 -10.42 -6.83 3.94
N GLU A 35 -10.70 -7.47 5.08
CA GLU A 35 -11.33 -6.85 6.24
C GLU A 35 -10.49 -5.72 6.82
N ASN A 36 -9.17 -5.92 6.93
CA ASN A 36 -8.24 -4.95 7.49
C ASN A 36 -7.98 -3.78 6.52
N LEU A 37 -8.06 -4.03 5.21
CA LEU A 37 -7.80 -3.03 4.18
C LEU A 37 -9.01 -2.12 3.89
N LYS A 38 -10.20 -2.48 4.37
CA LYS A 38 -11.45 -1.76 4.07
C LYS A 38 -11.41 -0.29 4.48
N LEU A 39 -10.73 0.04 5.58
CA LEU A 39 -10.56 1.43 6.03
C LEU A 39 -9.70 2.23 5.06
N LEU A 40 -8.53 1.70 4.70
CA LEU A 40 -7.63 2.31 3.71
C LEU A 40 -8.30 2.45 2.34
N SER A 41 -8.97 1.42 1.85
CA SER A 41 -9.75 1.46 0.60
C SER A 41 -10.79 2.57 0.58
N ASN A 42 -11.50 2.76 1.69
CA ASN A 42 -12.48 3.85 1.80
C ASN A 42 -11.81 5.22 1.93
N ALA A 43 -10.68 5.32 2.63
CA ALA A 43 -9.91 6.55 2.73
C ALA A 43 -9.39 7.01 1.36
N VAL A 44 -8.86 6.09 0.55
CA VAL A 44 -8.39 6.38 -0.82
C VAL A 44 -9.52 6.97 -1.65
N LYS A 45 -10.69 6.31 -1.69
CA LYS A 45 -11.87 6.83 -2.42
C LYS A 45 -12.37 8.16 -1.87
N LYS A 46 -12.46 8.30 -0.54
CA LYS A 46 -12.97 9.51 0.13
C LYS A 46 -12.09 10.72 -0.15
N HIS A 47 -10.78 10.54 -0.10
CA HIS A 47 -9.81 11.62 -0.28
C HIS A 47 -9.36 11.80 -1.72
N LYS A 48 -9.85 10.98 -2.66
CA LYS A 48 -9.40 10.94 -4.05
C LYS A 48 -7.86 10.81 -4.12
N ALA A 49 -7.34 9.89 -3.31
CA ALA A 49 -5.91 9.59 -3.29
C ALA A 49 -5.55 8.76 -4.53
N ASP A 50 -4.32 8.91 -5.01
CA ASP A 50 -3.80 8.15 -6.16
C ASP A 50 -3.31 6.76 -5.74
N LEU A 51 -2.90 6.63 -4.48
CA LEU A 51 -2.33 5.39 -3.95
C LEU A 51 -2.61 5.26 -2.44
N GLY A 52 -3.00 4.08 -2.00
CA GLY A 52 -2.94 3.67 -0.60
C GLY A 52 -1.81 2.68 -0.37
N ILE A 53 -1.18 2.75 0.79
CA ILE A 53 -0.14 1.83 1.25
C ILE A 53 -0.51 1.35 2.64
N SER A 54 -0.50 0.03 2.83
CA SER A 54 -0.59 -0.63 4.13
C SER A 54 0.66 -1.47 4.35
N VAL A 55 1.30 -1.31 5.50
CA VAL A 55 2.47 -2.10 5.91
C VAL A 55 2.22 -2.77 7.25
N ASP A 56 2.88 -3.88 7.51
CA ASP A 56 2.86 -4.51 8.83
C ASP A 56 3.77 -3.79 9.84
N PRO A 57 3.64 -4.06 11.15
CA PRO A 57 4.35 -3.32 12.19
C PRO A 57 5.88 -3.34 12.09
N ASP A 58 6.44 -4.39 11.50
CA ASP A 58 7.87 -4.57 11.20
C ASP A 58 8.26 -4.14 9.77
N ALA A 59 7.30 -3.71 8.97
CA ALA A 59 7.46 -3.17 7.62
C ALA A 59 8.13 -4.13 6.61
N ASP A 60 7.95 -5.43 6.76
CA ASP A 60 8.43 -6.44 5.80
C ASP A 60 7.41 -6.78 4.70
N ARG A 61 6.11 -6.57 4.98
CA ARG A 61 4.99 -6.75 4.05
C ARG A 61 4.39 -5.41 3.61
N LEU A 62 3.96 -5.37 2.36
CA LEU A 62 3.38 -4.20 1.70
C LEU A 62 2.14 -4.61 0.91
N VAL A 63 1.04 -3.87 1.13
CA VAL A 63 -0.13 -3.88 0.24
C VAL A 63 -0.31 -2.50 -0.34
N MET A 64 -0.53 -2.45 -1.67
CA MET A 64 -0.91 -1.24 -2.37
C MET A 64 -2.41 -1.25 -2.67
N ILE A 65 -3.05 -0.10 -2.55
CA ILE A 65 -4.46 0.12 -2.90
C ILE A 65 -4.50 1.14 -4.03
N THR A 66 -5.21 0.83 -5.11
CA THR A 66 -5.38 1.72 -6.26
C THR A 66 -6.28 2.91 -5.92
N ASP A 67 -6.28 3.94 -6.76
CA ASP A 67 -7.19 5.09 -6.71
C ASP A 67 -8.68 4.70 -6.66
N LYS A 68 -9.03 3.52 -7.18
CA LYS A 68 -10.38 2.93 -7.11
C LYS A 68 -10.72 2.31 -5.75
N GLY A 69 -9.77 2.28 -4.82
CA GLY A 69 -9.91 1.64 -3.51
C GLY A 69 -9.81 0.12 -3.56
N GLU A 70 -9.23 -0.45 -4.62
CA GLU A 70 -9.08 -1.88 -4.81
C GLU A 70 -7.65 -2.31 -4.45
N PRO A 71 -7.45 -3.48 -3.80
CA PRO A 71 -6.12 -4.02 -3.59
C PRO A 71 -5.42 -4.28 -4.91
N PHE A 72 -4.18 -3.83 -5.01
CA PHE A 72 -3.27 -4.16 -6.09
C PHE A 72 -2.52 -5.44 -5.71
N SER A 73 -2.73 -6.51 -6.48
CA SER A 73 -2.24 -7.84 -6.11
C SER A 73 -0.71 -7.90 -5.98
N GLU A 74 -0.24 -8.86 -5.19
CA GLU A 74 1.19 -9.06 -4.94
C GLU A 74 1.94 -9.41 -6.23
N GLU A 75 1.36 -10.25 -7.09
CA GLU A 75 1.96 -10.65 -8.38
C GLU A 75 2.09 -9.46 -9.32
N ASN A 76 1.09 -8.57 -9.32
CA ASN A 76 1.14 -7.33 -10.08
C ASN A 76 2.21 -6.38 -9.53
N THR A 77 2.38 -6.33 -8.20
CA THR A 77 3.45 -5.57 -7.52
C THR A 77 4.82 -6.05 -7.97
N ILE A 78 5.07 -7.36 -7.87
CA ILE A 78 6.34 -7.98 -8.29
C ILE A 78 6.59 -7.70 -9.78
N THR A 79 5.60 -7.94 -10.64
CA THR A 79 5.71 -7.72 -12.09
C THR A 79 6.04 -6.25 -12.41
N ALA A 80 5.37 -5.30 -11.75
CA ALA A 80 5.59 -3.87 -11.95
C ALA A 80 6.99 -3.45 -11.51
N VAL A 81 7.45 -3.92 -10.33
CA VAL A 81 8.79 -3.61 -9.79
C VAL A 81 9.88 -4.22 -10.67
N VAL A 82 9.75 -5.49 -11.08
CA VAL A 82 10.72 -6.14 -11.99
C VAL A 82 10.82 -5.36 -13.30
N LYS A 83 9.69 -5.02 -13.92
CA LYS A 83 9.67 -4.22 -15.15
C LYS A 83 10.33 -2.85 -14.94
N PHE A 84 10.11 -2.21 -13.79
CA PHE A 84 10.73 -0.92 -13.47
C PHE A 84 12.26 -1.04 -13.33
N VAL A 85 12.74 -2.02 -12.55
CA VAL A 85 14.17 -2.26 -12.31
C VAL A 85 14.89 -2.61 -13.62
N LEU A 86 14.31 -3.48 -14.44
CA LEU A 86 14.88 -3.85 -15.75
C LEU A 86 14.90 -2.70 -16.76
N ARG A 87 13.94 -1.76 -16.70
CA ARG A 87 14.01 -0.54 -17.52
C ARG A 87 15.11 0.42 -17.06
N LYS A 88 15.47 0.39 -15.78
CA LYS A 88 16.50 1.25 -15.18
C LYS A 88 17.90 0.65 -15.26
N THR A 89 18.00 -0.67 -15.34
CA THR A 89 19.26 -1.39 -15.47
C THR A 89 19.34 -1.98 -16.88
N SER A 90 20.26 -1.49 -17.71
CA SER A 90 20.39 -1.83 -19.14
C SER A 90 20.79 -3.29 -19.45
N LYS A 91 20.55 -4.24 -18.53
CA LYS A 91 21.16 -5.57 -18.53
C LYS A 91 20.20 -6.77 -18.54
N GLY A 92 18.88 -6.62 -18.56
CA GLY A 92 17.99 -7.78 -18.48
C GLY A 92 16.76 -7.74 -19.37
N LYS A 93 16.57 -8.81 -20.15
CA LYS A 93 15.35 -9.10 -20.90
C LYS A 93 14.39 -9.81 -19.94
N MET A 94 13.20 -9.26 -19.71
CA MET A 94 12.15 -9.94 -18.95
C MET A 94 11.60 -11.07 -19.82
N LEU A 95 11.81 -12.32 -19.41
CA LEU A 95 11.18 -13.49 -20.03
C LEU A 95 9.89 -13.77 -19.24
N LEU A 96 8.77 -13.25 -19.76
CA LEU A 96 7.41 -13.64 -19.38
C LEU A 96 6.73 -14.18 -20.63
#